data_AF-A0A8T1CTW3-F1
#
_entry.id   AF-A0A8T1CTW3-F1
#
_cell.length_a   1.000
_cell.length_b   1.000
_cell.length_c   1.000
_cell.angle_alpha   90.00
_cell.angle_beta   90.00
_cell.angle_gamma   90.00
#
_symmetry.space_group_name_H-M   'P 1'
#
loop_
_entity.id
_entity.type
_entity.pdbx_description
1 polymer ?
#
loop_
_entity_poly.entity_id
_entity_poly.type
_entity_poly.pdbx_seq_one_letter_code
_entity_poly.pdbx_strand_id
1 'polypeptide(L)'
;MLRVLGTLALALVVVRAAGSTSDSVEEIDDQVKAWLENYMEDGETRLFPNDIKSVWGSTIGSSLTANWKALPVVCDGKPSVQTKSSTLTPNGGCPDVYTNVGVSCTCLEGYANSTEWEFYIQSRTELTDQPLTLEFGATLGLTSLVTIVAPDDLTSIKIVGVDENVVTLNVTAEATGWDDYDTSNPSLIEVGTTSALEKITMENVDLYSALDTSTDYIPLAIQNLTLRYSNISQVTATFLQGFASLEYLDMSHNKLQGTYSRISSQMCTANPCPLKSINVSNNALTQIPYRMFYLNQLNSLYLENNAIQNWTVSSELYDSIAGLTNFNMDPPNDTYACDNGTRMAAHGIDFCVLDSTTASTSSDSSSGSNSYLIYVIVAACIVVCVLIFVFIRQRRAHNRRKECDESVFDHTLSFDSHFTANTNIINDPLIIAHPLKSINQAN
;
A
#
# COMPACT_ATOMS: atom_id res chain seq x y z
N MET A 1 -10.23 -55.81 76.75
CA MET A 1 -9.51 -55.53 75.49
C MET A 1 -9.73 -54.07 75.12
N LEU A 2 -8.64 -53.33 74.87
CA LEU A 2 -8.50 -51.98 74.27
C LEU A 2 -9.50 -50.87 74.72
N ARG A 3 -9.12 -49.94 75.61
CA ARG A 3 -8.35 -48.67 75.44
C ARG A 3 -8.97 -47.60 74.53
N VAL A 4 -8.90 -46.36 75.07
CA VAL A 4 -8.97 -44.99 74.48
C VAL A 4 -10.29 -44.26 74.80
N LEU A 5 -10.47 -43.56 75.95
CA LEU A 5 -9.97 -42.21 76.36
C LEU A 5 -10.15 -41.17 75.24
N GLY A 6 -11.17 -40.30 75.30
CA GLY A 6 -11.04 -38.91 75.81
C GLY A 6 -10.48 -38.00 74.70
N THR A 7 -11.02 -36.84 74.31
CA THR A 7 -11.64 -35.74 75.06
C THR A 7 -12.20 -34.72 74.04
N LEU A 8 -13.26 -33.99 74.42
CA LEU A 8 -13.72 -32.76 73.75
C LEU A 8 -12.58 -31.75 73.57
N ALA A 9 -12.48 -31.14 72.40
CA ALA A 9 -11.70 -29.93 72.17
C ALA A 9 -12.51 -28.92 71.36
N LEU A 10 -12.69 -27.74 71.97
CA LEU A 10 -13.19 -26.49 71.41
C LEU A 10 -12.29 -26.07 70.23
N ALA A 11 -12.85 -25.84 69.05
CA ALA A 11 -12.13 -25.22 67.94
C ALA A 11 -12.63 -23.79 67.73
N LEU A 12 -11.73 -22.84 67.97
CA LEU A 12 -11.84 -21.40 67.69
C LEU A 12 -12.22 -21.15 66.23
N VAL A 13 -13.18 -20.25 66.03
CA VAL A 13 -13.43 -19.57 64.75
C VAL A 13 -12.23 -18.69 64.44
N VAL A 14 -11.43 -19.08 63.45
CA VAL A 14 -10.44 -18.21 62.82
C VAL A 14 -11.12 -17.50 61.67
N VAL A 15 -11.43 -16.22 61.86
CA VAL A 15 -11.72 -15.31 60.75
C VAL A 15 -10.43 -15.16 59.96
N ARG A 16 -10.32 -15.90 58.85
CA ARG A 16 -9.33 -15.59 57.82
C ARG A 16 -9.83 -14.32 57.12
N ALA A 17 -9.14 -13.21 57.37
CA ALA A 17 -9.14 -12.10 56.44
C ALA A 17 -8.72 -12.67 55.07
N ALA A 18 -9.69 -12.80 54.16
CA ALA A 18 -9.38 -12.95 52.75
C ALA A 18 -8.69 -11.63 52.37
N GLY A 19 -7.36 -11.67 52.32
CA GLY A 19 -6.59 -10.62 51.67
C GLY A 19 -7.16 -10.48 50.27
N SER A 20 -7.73 -9.32 50.02
CA SER A 20 -7.99 -8.83 48.67
C SER A 20 -6.64 -8.80 47.96
N THR A 21 -6.34 -9.89 47.25
CA THR A 21 -5.60 -9.76 46.00
C THR A 21 -6.59 -9.11 45.05
N SER A 22 -6.74 -7.79 45.19
CA SER A 22 -7.10 -6.97 44.05
C SER A 22 -5.92 -7.15 43.10
N ASP A 23 -6.04 -8.07 42.15
CA ASP A 23 -5.48 -7.80 40.84
C ASP A 23 -6.06 -6.44 40.48
N SER A 24 -5.24 -5.41 40.65
CA SER A 24 -5.57 -4.07 40.20
C SER A 24 -5.68 -4.19 38.70
N VAL A 25 -6.90 -4.37 38.20
CA VAL A 25 -7.23 -4.04 36.82
C VAL A 25 -6.75 -2.60 36.68
N GLU A 26 -5.64 -2.40 35.97
CA GLU A 26 -5.13 -1.06 35.71
C GLU A 26 -6.25 -0.30 35.02
N GLU A 27 -6.76 0.73 35.68
CA GLU A 27 -7.85 1.52 35.14
C GLU A 27 -7.38 2.16 33.84
N ILE A 28 -8.13 1.94 32.77
CA ILE A 28 -7.84 2.50 31.46
C ILE A 28 -7.95 4.03 31.55
N ASP A 29 -6.94 4.74 31.04
CA ASP A 29 -6.90 6.19 31.10
C ASP A 29 -7.93 6.84 30.15
N ASP A 30 -8.13 8.15 30.32
CA ASP A 30 -9.15 8.90 29.57
C ASP A 30 -8.83 9.00 28.07
N GLN A 31 -7.55 8.91 27.67
CA GLN A 31 -7.18 8.94 26.26
C GLN A 31 -7.59 7.63 25.57
N VAL A 32 -7.37 6.48 26.20
CA VAL A 32 -7.80 5.19 25.67
C VAL A 32 -9.32 5.07 25.66
N LYS A 33 -10.03 5.63 26.65
CA LYS A 33 -11.50 5.73 26.63
C LYS A 33 -11.99 6.57 25.46
N ALA A 34 -11.39 7.75 25.24
CA ALA A 34 -11.72 8.60 24.10
C ALA A 34 -11.40 7.92 22.75
N TRP A 35 -10.33 7.14 22.68
CA TRP A 35 -10.03 6.31 21.51
C TRP A 35 -11.12 5.25 21.28
N LEU A 36 -11.54 4.50 22.31
CA LEU A 36 -12.60 3.48 22.19
C LEU A 36 -13.92 4.08 21.66
N GLU A 37 -14.23 5.31 22.03
CA GLU A 37 -15.40 6.03 21.51
C GLU A 37 -15.29 6.35 20.01
N ASN A 38 -14.08 6.46 19.47
CA ASN A 38 -13.82 6.87 18.08
C ASN A 38 -13.19 5.77 17.21
N TYR A 39 -12.84 4.60 17.76
CA TYR A 39 -12.10 3.57 17.03
C TYR A 39 -12.87 2.96 15.85
N MET A 40 -14.20 2.97 15.97
CA MET A 40 -15.16 2.58 14.94
C MET A 40 -16.32 3.58 14.92
N GLU A 41 -16.88 3.80 13.73
CA GLU A 41 -18.09 4.58 13.55
C GLU A 41 -19.34 3.76 13.93
N ASP A 42 -20.42 4.46 14.30
CA ASP A 42 -21.68 3.78 14.58
C ASP A 42 -22.25 3.14 13.31
N GLY A 43 -22.59 1.85 13.39
CA GLY A 43 -23.05 1.04 12.25
C GLY A 43 -21.94 0.45 11.39
N GLU A 44 -20.68 0.67 11.74
CA GLU A 44 -19.54 0.11 11.03
C GLU A 44 -19.35 -1.39 11.38
N THR A 45 -19.02 -2.19 10.37
CA THR A 45 -18.55 -3.57 10.53
C THR A 45 -17.21 -3.74 9.86
N ARG A 46 -16.17 -3.91 10.67
CA ARG A 46 -14.79 -3.89 10.21
C ARG A 46 -14.11 -5.24 10.41
N LEU A 47 -13.38 -5.70 9.41
CA LEU A 47 -12.45 -6.81 9.57
C LEU A 47 -11.17 -6.30 10.26
N PHE A 48 -10.79 -6.97 11.34
CA PHE A 48 -9.53 -6.85 12.05
C PHE A 48 -8.72 -8.14 11.84
N PRO A 49 -7.84 -8.20 10.83
CA PRO A 49 -7.01 -9.36 10.58
C PRO A 49 -5.98 -9.63 11.69
N ASN A 50 -5.63 -8.58 12.44
CA ASN A 50 -4.64 -8.62 13.50
C ASN A 50 -5.21 -8.04 14.78
N ASP A 51 -4.63 -8.44 15.91
CA ASP A 51 -4.84 -7.75 17.18
C ASP A 51 -4.29 -6.33 17.12
N ILE A 52 -5.18 -5.35 17.25
CA ILE A 52 -4.80 -3.93 17.18
C ILE A 52 -3.79 -3.56 18.28
N LYS A 53 -3.88 -4.22 19.44
CA LYS A 53 -2.94 -4.00 20.55
C LYS A 53 -1.54 -4.52 20.19
N SER A 54 -1.44 -5.70 19.59
CA SER A 54 -0.17 -6.21 19.05
C SER A 54 0.41 -5.28 17.99
N VAL A 55 -0.44 -4.81 17.06
CA VAL A 55 -0.04 -3.90 15.98
C VAL A 55 0.51 -2.59 16.54
N TRP A 56 -0.15 -1.98 17.52
CA TRP A 56 0.40 -0.78 18.13
C TRP A 56 1.72 -1.02 18.84
N GLY A 57 1.90 -2.19 19.47
CA GLY A 57 3.17 -2.57 20.06
C GLY A 57 4.32 -2.63 19.06
N SER A 58 4.07 -3.12 17.84
CA SER A 58 5.08 -3.28 16.78
C SER A 58 5.29 -2.03 15.95
N THR A 59 4.20 -1.34 15.59
CA THR A 59 4.17 -0.32 14.55
C THR A 59 4.24 1.09 15.13
N ILE A 60 3.62 1.29 16.30
CA ILE A 60 3.56 2.60 16.97
C ILE A 60 4.55 2.67 18.14
N GLY A 61 4.72 1.58 18.89
CA GLY A 61 5.73 1.46 19.93
C GLY A 61 5.60 2.51 21.04
N SER A 62 6.70 3.19 21.37
CA SER A 62 6.80 4.12 22.49
C SER A 62 6.20 5.50 22.24
N SER A 63 5.70 5.80 21.04
CA SER A 63 5.10 7.12 20.75
C SER A 63 3.67 7.26 21.29
N LEU A 64 3.00 6.16 21.65
CA LEU A 64 1.75 6.22 22.41
C LEU A 64 2.05 6.53 23.88
N THR A 65 1.52 7.64 24.38
CA THR A 65 1.71 8.09 25.77
C THR A 65 0.67 7.54 26.75
N ALA A 66 -0.45 7.03 26.24
CA ALA A 66 -1.55 6.46 27.00
C ALA A 66 -1.27 5.01 27.46
N ASN A 67 -2.02 4.53 28.46
CA ASN A 67 -1.88 3.17 28.99
C ASN A 67 -2.58 2.08 28.15
N TRP A 68 -2.48 2.16 26.82
CA TRP A 68 -3.10 1.23 25.86
C TRP A 68 -2.78 -0.25 26.12
N LYS A 69 -1.65 -0.55 26.77
CA LYS A 69 -1.28 -1.92 27.19
C LYS A 69 -2.25 -2.55 28.18
N ALA A 70 -3.04 -1.73 28.88
CA ALA A 70 -4.10 -2.18 29.77
C ALA A 70 -5.33 -2.73 29.00
N LEU A 71 -5.48 -2.43 27.70
CA LEU A 71 -6.58 -2.97 26.91
C LEU A 71 -6.48 -4.51 26.83
N PRO A 72 -7.60 -5.23 27.02
CA PRO A 72 -7.65 -6.66 26.78
C PRO A 72 -7.51 -6.97 25.29
N VAL A 73 -6.92 -8.12 24.97
CA VAL A 73 -6.80 -8.60 23.60
C VAL A 73 -8.15 -9.13 23.13
N VAL A 74 -8.55 -8.77 21.92
CA VAL A 74 -9.78 -9.30 21.30
C VAL A 74 -9.47 -10.66 20.66
N CYS A 75 -10.35 -11.65 20.87
CA CYS A 75 -10.26 -12.98 20.26
C CYS A 75 -8.93 -13.72 20.47
N ASP A 76 -8.26 -13.52 21.61
CA ASP A 76 -6.92 -14.06 21.90
C ASP A 76 -5.88 -13.73 20.80
N GLY A 77 -6.12 -12.63 20.09
CA GLY A 77 -5.27 -12.08 19.04
C GLY A 77 -5.50 -12.68 17.66
N LYS A 78 -6.50 -13.56 17.52
CA LYS A 78 -6.96 -14.07 16.22
C LYS A 78 -7.65 -12.97 15.42
N PRO A 79 -7.72 -13.12 14.08
CA PRO A 79 -8.55 -12.26 13.26
C PRO A 79 -9.99 -12.21 13.76
N SER A 80 -10.63 -11.05 13.66
CA SER A 80 -12.00 -10.84 14.15
C SER A 80 -12.78 -9.91 13.23
N VAL A 81 -14.10 -10.12 13.17
CA VAL A 81 -15.02 -9.12 12.63
C VAL A 81 -15.65 -8.41 13.80
N GLN A 82 -15.53 -7.09 13.85
CA GLN A 82 -16.11 -6.28 14.90
C GLN A 82 -17.20 -5.39 14.33
N THR A 83 -18.29 -5.23 15.06
CA THR A 83 -19.42 -4.38 14.68
C THR A 83 -19.72 -3.42 15.82
N LYS A 84 -19.71 -2.12 15.55
CA LYS A 84 -20.17 -1.12 16.51
C LYS A 84 -21.59 -0.69 16.17
N SER A 85 -22.47 -0.69 17.16
CA SER A 85 -23.84 -0.25 16.97
C SER A 85 -24.46 0.30 18.25
N SER A 86 -25.09 1.46 18.13
CA SER A 86 -25.94 2.08 19.14
C SER A 86 -27.34 1.46 19.22
N THR A 87 -27.72 0.66 18.20
CA THR A 87 -29.07 0.09 18.05
C THR A 87 -29.14 -1.41 18.30
N LEU A 88 -28.05 -2.15 18.03
CA LEU A 88 -27.97 -3.58 18.32
C LEU A 88 -27.40 -3.80 19.71
N THR A 89 -27.91 -4.82 20.38
CA THR A 89 -27.29 -5.28 21.63
C THR A 89 -26.00 -6.04 21.29
N PRO A 90 -24.86 -5.71 21.94
CA PRO A 90 -23.61 -6.43 21.73
C PRO A 90 -23.76 -7.94 21.94
N ASN A 91 -23.11 -8.74 21.08
CA ASN A 91 -23.17 -10.20 21.17
C ASN A 91 -22.42 -10.78 22.39
N GLY A 92 -21.66 -9.96 23.14
CA GLY A 92 -20.85 -10.37 24.28
C GLY A 92 -19.58 -11.14 23.92
N GLY A 93 -19.18 -11.14 22.64
CA GLY A 93 -17.96 -11.80 22.17
C GLY A 93 -16.68 -10.98 22.39
N CYS A 94 -16.79 -9.67 22.64
CA CYS A 94 -15.65 -8.85 23.00
C CYS A 94 -15.39 -8.87 24.52
N PRO A 95 -14.17 -8.55 24.96
CA PRO A 95 -13.93 -8.19 26.35
C PRO A 95 -14.84 -7.03 26.81
N ASP A 96 -15.15 -7.00 28.11
CA ASP A 96 -16.14 -6.08 28.70
C ASP A 96 -15.93 -4.61 28.31
N VAL A 97 -14.68 -4.15 28.18
CA VAL A 97 -14.39 -2.76 27.80
C VAL A 97 -14.97 -2.38 26.43
N TYR A 98 -14.93 -3.28 25.45
CA TYR A 98 -15.46 -3.07 24.10
C TYR A 98 -16.97 -3.31 24.08
N THR A 99 -17.44 -4.35 24.77
CA THR A 99 -18.86 -4.68 24.89
C THR A 99 -19.64 -3.52 25.53
N ASN A 100 -19.08 -2.85 26.54
CA ASN A 100 -19.70 -1.72 27.23
C ASN A 100 -19.86 -0.46 26.35
N VAL A 101 -19.06 -0.33 25.28
CA VAL A 101 -19.18 0.76 24.30
C VAL A 101 -19.92 0.35 23.02
N GLY A 102 -20.68 -0.76 23.08
CA GLY A 102 -21.58 -1.16 21.98
C GLY A 102 -20.94 -1.99 20.88
N VAL A 103 -19.79 -2.63 21.14
CA VAL A 103 -19.08 -3.44 20.14
C VAL A 103 -19.42 -4.92 20.29
N SER A 104 -19.75 -5.56 19.17
CA SER A 104 -19.81 -7.03 19.03
C SER A 104 -18.55 -7.55 18.36
N CYS A 105 -18.02 -8.68 18.83
CA CYS A 105 -16.84 -9.32 18.24
C CYS A 105 -17.19 -10.73 17.80
N THR A 106 -16.80 -11.06 16.57
CA THR A 106 -16.90 -12.40 15.99
C THR A 106 -15.49 -12.90 15.72
N CYS A 107 -15.03 -13.92 16.43
CA CYS A 107 -13.67 -14.44 16.27
C CYS A 107 -13.58 -15.38 15.07
N LEU A 108 -12.55 -15.22 14.24
CA LEU A 108 -12.30 -16.07 13.08
C LEU A 108 -11.36 -17.21 13.46
N GLU A 109 -11.88 -18.43 13.39
CA GLU A 109 -11.15 -19.64 13.73
C GLU A 109 -10.43 -20.24 12.52
N GLY A 110 -9.34 -20.97 12.77
CA GLY A 110 -8.57 -21.67 11.72
C GLY A 110 -7.45 -20.86 11.05
N TYR A 111 -7.33 -19.54 11.30
CA TYR A 111 -6.27 -18.70 10.71
C TYR A 111 -4.90 -18.82 11.41
N ALA A 112 -4.88 -19.10 12.72
CA ALA A 112 -3.65 -19.09 13.53
C ALA A 112 -2.61 -20.16 13.16
N ASN A 113 -3.02 -21.22 12.47
CA ASN A 113 -2.14 -22.32 12.03
C ASN A 113 -1.89 -22.30 10.52
N SER A 114 -2.29 -21.23 9.82
CA SER A 114 -2.18 -21.11 8.37
C SER A 114 -1.24 -19.97 7.99
N THR A 115 -0.34 -20.26 7.05
CA THR A 115 0.48 -19.24 6.36
C THR A 115 -0.24 -18.68 5.13
N GLU A 116 -1.41 -19.21 4.80
CA GLU A 116 -2.24 -18.77 3.68
C GLU A 116 -3.59 -18.29 4.22
N TRP A 117 -3.83 -16.99 4.14
CA TRP A 117 -5.07 -16.38 4.60
C TRP A 117 -6.01 -16.15 3.42
N GLU A 118 -7.25 -16.62 3.56
CA GLU A 118 -8.32 -16.35 2.60
C GLU A 118 -9.50 -15.68 3.31
N PHE A 119 -9.96 -14.54 2.80
CA PHE A 119 -11.14 -13.83 3.29
C PHE A 119 -12.17 -13.69 2.17
N TYR A 120 -13.37 -14.21 2.40
CA TYR A 120 -14.51 -14.04 1.51
C TYR A 120 -15.37 -12.92 2.07
N ILE A 121 -15.57 -11.84 1.33
CA ILE A 121 -16.22 -10.64 1.81
C ILE A 121 -17.45 -10.29 0.97
N GLN A 122 -18.45 -9.69 1.60
CA GLN A 122 -19.63 -9.12 0.94
C GLN A 122 -19.95 -7.77 1.57
N SER A 123 -20.59 -6.89 0.82
CA SER A 123 -21.06 -5.61 1.33
C SER A 123 -22.13 -5.81 2.40
N ARG A 124 -21.95 -5.17 3.56
CA ARG A 124 -22.97 -5.15 4.61
C ARG A 124 -23.93 -3.97 4.42
N THR A 125 -25.18 -4.26 4.13
CA THR A 125 -26.25 -3.25 3.95
C THR A 125 -27.14 -3.07 5.17
N GLU A 126 -27.28 -4.12 5.99
CA GLU A 126 -28.11 -4.12 7.19
C GLU A 126 -27.35 -4.62 8.41
N LEU A 127 -27.62 -3.98 9.55
CA LEU A 127 -27.10 -4.38 10.85
C LEU A 127 -27.95 -5.52 11.39
N THR A 128 -27.29 -6.63 11.70
CA THR A 128 -27.90 -7.86 12.23
C THR A 128 -27.04 -8.42 13.35
N ASP A 129 -27.63 -9.27 14.19
CA ASP A 129 -26.88 -10.01 15.21
C ASP A 129 -25.75 -10.82 14.56
N GLN A 130 -24.60 -10.85 15.23
CA GLN A 130 -23.42 -11.59 14.78
C GLN A 130 -23.13 -12.79 15.69
N PRO A 131 -22.66 -13.92 15.13
CA PRO A 131 -22.24 -15.05 15.93
C PRO A 131 -21.00 -14.70 16.75
N LEU A 132 -20.67 -15.52 17.75
CA LEU A 132 -19.44 -15.36 18.53
C LEU A 132 -18.20 -15.79 17.74
N THR A 133 -18.37 -16.74 16.83
CA THR A 133 -17.29 -17.34 16.04
C THR A 133 -17.72 -17.59 14.60
N LEU A 134 -16.76 -17.54 13.69
CA LEU A 134 -16.87 -17.98 12.31
C LEU A 134 -15.65 -18.82 11.95
N GLU A 135 -15.87 -19.89 11.19
CA GLU A 135 -14.80 -20.76 10.73
C GLU A 135 -14.06 -20.16 9.52
N PHE A 136 -12.84 -20.63 9.29
CA PHE A 136 -12.05 -20.30 8.11
C PHE A 136 -12.86 -20.45 6.81
N GLY A 137 -12.81 -19.44 5.94
CA GLY A 137 -13.53 -19.42 4.67
C GLY A 137 -15.00 -19.00 4.77
N ALA A 138 -15.50 -18.64 5.96
CA ALA A 138 -16.81 -18.02 6.08
C ALA A 138 -16.89 -16.69 5.32
N THR A 139 -18.08 -16.37 4.80
CA THR A 139 -18.36 -15.08 4.17
C THR A 139 -18.59 -14.00 5.22
N LEU A 140 -17.86 -12.90 5.09
CA LEU A 140 -17.83 -11.79 6.03
C LEU A 140 -18.60 -10.60 5.45
N GLY A 141 -19.69 -10.19 6.09
CA GLY A 141 -20.39 -8.95 5.75
C GLY A 141 -19.65 -7.75 6.34
N LEU A 142 -19.01 -6.94 5.50
CA LEU A 142 -18.13 -5.84 5.93
C LEU A 142 -18.57 -4.50 5.32
N THR A 143 -18.25 -3.42 6.03
CA THR A 143 -18.28 -2.04 5.52
C THR A 143 -16.86 -1.51 5.29
N SER A 144 -15.90 -1.99 6.08
CA SER A 144 -14.52 -1.52 6.09
C SER A 144 -13.55 -2.61 6.52
N LEU A 145 -12.26 -2.34 6.37
CA LEU A 145 -11.16 -3.20 6.78
C LEU A 145 -10.04 -2.33 7.36
N VAL A 146 -9.47 -2.76 8.48
CA VAL A 146 -8.24 -2.12 8.99
C VAL A 146 -7.04 -2.64 8.20
N THR A 147 -6.02 -1.80 8.00
CA THR A 147 -4.71 -2.20 7.44
C THR A 147 -4.31 -3.59 7.92
N ILE A 148 -4.00 -4.48 6.98
CA ILE A 148 -3.56 -5.84 7.29
C ILE A 148 -2.07 -5.78 7.64
N VAL A 149 -1.71 -6.01 8.89
CA VAL A 149 -0.31 -6.12 9.29
C VAL A 149 0.09 -7.58 9.22
N ALA A 150 0.62 -8.00 8.07
CA ALA A 150 0.88 -9.41 7.81
C ALA A 150 1.93 -9.97 8.79
N PRO A 151 1.65 -11.11 9.45
CA PRO A 151 2.67 -11.85 10.20
C PRO A 151 3.87 -12.22 9.34
N ASP A 152 5.07 -12.33 9.94
CA ASP A 152 6.31 -12.60 9.21
C ASP A 152 6.30 -13.96 8.48
N ASP A 153 5.56 -14.94 9.00
CA ASP A 153 5.44 -16.29 8.44
C ASP A 153 4.32 -16.44 7.39
N LEU A 154 3.53 -15.39 7.18
CA LEU A 154 2.44 -15.42 6.21
C LEU A 154 2.99 -15.38 4.77
N THR A 155 2.64 -16.39 3.97
CA THR A 155 3.13 -16.54 2.60
C THR A 155 2.13 -16.06 1.55
N SER A 156 0.82 -16.11 1.86
CA SER A 156 -0.23 -15.66 0.93
C SER A 156 -1.42 -14.99 1.63
N ILE A 157 -1.93 -13.92 1.01
CA ILE A 157 -3.21 -13.31 1.34
C ILE A 157 -4.12 -13.31 0.12
N LYS A 158 -5.38 -13.70 0.34
CA LYS A 158 -6.43 -13.66 -0.67
C LYS A 158 -7.69 -13.01 -0.10
N ILE A 159 -8.24 -12.03 -0.82
CA ILE A 159 -9.52 -11.40 -0.50
C ILE A 159 -10.43 -11.49 -1.72
N VAL A 160 -11.61 -12.06 -1.54
CA VAL A 160 -12.58 -12.30 -2.63
C VAL A 160 -13.91 -11.68 -2.26
N GLY A 161 -14.36 -10.70 -3.04
CA GLY A 161 -15.73 -10.22 -3.02
C GLY A 161 -16.67 -11.28 -3.59
N VAL A 162 -17.68 -11.71 -2.83
CA VAL A 162 -18.62 -12.76 -3.28
C VAL A 162 -19.94 -12.22 -3.85
N ASP A 163 -20.13 -10.90 -3.78
CA ASP A 163 -21.32 -10.25 -4.34
C ASP A 163 -21.35 -10.29 -5.87
N GLU A 164 -22.55 -10.21 -6.45
CA GLU A 164 -22.71 -10.08 -7.90
C GLU A 164 -22.06 -8.80 -8.45
N ASN A 165 -22.08 -7.73 -7.64
CA ASN A 165 -21.41 -6.48 -7.94
C ASN A 165 -20.06 -6.41 -7.23
N VAL A 166 -19.16 -5.60 -7.77
CA VAL A 166 -17.85 -5.34 -7.16
C VAL A 166 -18.03 -4.77 -5.75
N VAL A 167 -17.36 -5.38 -4.77
CA VAL A 167 -17.43 -4.97 -3.36
C VAL A 167 -16.57 -3.73 -3.16
N THR A 168 -17.19 -2.63 -2.72
CA THR A 168 -16.45 -1.44 -2.26
C THR A 168 -16.00 -1.68 -0.82
N LEU A 169 -14.69 -1.52 -0.56
CA LEU A 169 -14.10 -1.69 0.76
C LEU A 169 -13.34 -0.44 1.18
N ASN A 170 -13.73 0.15 2.30
CA ASN A 170 -13.01 1.27 2.90
C ASN A 170 -11.88 0.73 3.76
N VAL A 171 -10.63 1.10 3.43
CA VAL A 171 -9.47 0.78 4.26
C VAL A 171 -9.28 1.89 5.29
N THR A 172 -9.09 1.51 6.55
CA THR A 172 -8.78 2.41 7.66
C THR A 172 -7.40 2.08 8.21
N ALA A 173 -6.61 3.08 8.58
CA ALA A 173 -5.29 2.86 9.17
C ALA A 173 -5.38 2.09 10.50
N GLU A 174 -4.34 1.32 10.83
CA GLU A 174 -4.18 0.66 12.12
C GLU A 174 -4.04 1.65 13.29
N ALA A 175 -3.61 2.89 13.02
CA ALA A 175 -3.57 3.99 13.98
C ALA A 175 -4.89 4.81 14.05
N THR A 176 -5.96 4.38 13.37
CA THR A 176 -7.24 5.13 13.36
C THR A 176 -7.76 5.41 14.77
N GLY A 177 -8.21 6.64 15.00
CA GLY A 177 -8.70 7.13 16.30
C GLY A 177 -7.63 7.81 17.17
N TRP A 178 -6.36 7.80 16.76
CA TRP A 178 -5.30 8.57 17.42
C TRP A 178 -5.01 9.87 16.65
N ASP A 179 -5.33 11.02 17.24
CA ASP A 179 -5.26 12.34 16.60
C ASP A 179 -3.86 12.75 16.11
N ASP A 180 -2.80 12.20 16.74
CA ASP A 180 -1.41 12.55 16.43
C ASP A 180 -0.85 11.83 15.17
N TYR A 181 -1.61 10.92 14.55
CA TYR A 181 -1.17 10.13 13.39
C TYR A 181 -1.89 10.52 12.11
N ASP A 182 -1.13 10.63 11.02
CA ASP A 182 -1.71 10.77 9.69
C ASP A 182 -2.29 9.43 9.22
N THR A 183 -3.61 9.38 9.10
CA THR A 183 -4.37 8.21 8.69
C THR A 183 -5.05 8.40 7.32
N SER A 184 -4.64 9.44 6.58
CA SER A 184 -5.35 9.89 5.37
C SER A 184 -5.21 8.95 4.17
N ASN A 185 -4.14 8.14 4.11
CA ASN A 185 -3.85 7.23 3.01
C ASN A 185 -3.33 5.89 3.53
N PRO A 186 -4.19 5.06 4.14
CA PRO A 186 -3.76 3.79 4.71
C PRO A 186 -3.31 2.82 3.63
N SER A 187 -2.25 2.08 3.92
CA SER A 187 -1.86 0.90 3.16
C SER A 187 -2.93 -0.18 3.31
N LEU A 188 -3.15 -1.01 2.29
CA LEU A 188 -4.01 -2.19 2.47
C LEU A 188 -3.29 -3.23 3.32
N ILE A 189 -2.01 -3.46 3.00
CA ILE A 189 -1.19 -4.49 3.64
C ILE A 189 0.16 -3.88 4.00
N GLU A 190 0.56 -4.04 5.25
CA GLU A 190 1.89 -3.75 5.75
C GLU A 190 2.63 -5.03 6.10
N VAL A 191 3.94 -5.04 5.87
CA VAL A 191 4.80 -6.20 6.09
C VAL A 191 6.05 -5.81 6.86
N GLY A 192 6.51 -6.70 7.73
CA GLY A 192 7.81 -6.58 8.39
C GLY A 192 8.98 -6.75 7.42
N THR A 193 10.18 -6.37 7.86
CA THR A 193 11.42 -6.53 7.06
C THR A 193 11.80 -8.00 6.81
N THR A 194 11.26 -8.91 7.61
CA THR A 194 11.47 -10.36 7.56
C THR A 194 10.29 -11.12 6.95
N SER A 195 9.35 -10.42 6.32
CA SER A 195 8.13 -11.01 5.77
C SER A 195 8.42 -12.10 4.72
N ALA A 196 7.71 -13.22 4.84
CA ALA A 196 7.66 -14.30 3.87
C ALA A 196 6.53 -14.15 2.84
N LEU A 197 5.85 -13.00 2.79
CA LEU A 197 4.68 -12.81 1.92
C LEU A 197 5.10 -12.79 0.45
N GLU A 198 4.65 -13.80 -0.31
CA GLU A 198 4.99 -13.95 -1.72
C GLU A 198 3.80 -13.69 -2.64
N LYS A 199 2.57 -13.90 -2.16
CA LYS A 199 1.37 -13.88 -3.00
C LYS A 199 0.24 -13.05 -2.42
N ILE A 200 -0.25 -12.11 -3.23
CA ILE A 200 -1.45 -11.32 -2.94
C ILE A 200 -2.49 -11.54 -4.03
N THR A 201 -3.71 -11.84 -3.63
CA THR A 201 -4.85 -12.04 -4.53
C THR A 201 -6.04 -11.21 -4.08
N MET A 202 -6.50 -10.31 -4.94
CA MET A 202 -7.71 -9.52 -4.78
C MET A 202 -8.63 -9.84 -5.94
N GLU A 203 -9.83 -10.34 -5.64
CA GLU A 203 -10.84 -10.64 -6.65
C GLU A 203 -12.16 -9.95 -6.29
N ASN A 204 -12.78 -9.26 -7.24
CA ASN A 204 -14.09 -8.63 -7.09
C ASN A 204 -14.19 -7.60 -5.94
N VAL A 205 -13.08 -6.88 -5.71
CA VAL A 205 -13.00 -5.75 -4.78
C VAL A 205 -12.63 -4.50 -5.56
N ASP A 206 -13.30 -3.37 -5.30
CA ASP A 206 -13.04 -2.13 -6.03
C ASP A 206 -11.67 -1.55 -5.63
N LEU A 207 -10.75 -1.52 -6.58
CA LEU A 207 -9.39 -1.01 -6.40
C LEU A 207 -9.12 0.22 -7.27
N TYR A 208 -10.15 0.78 -7.92
CA TYR A 208 -9.97 1.85 -8.90
C TYR A 208 -9.32 3.10 -8.29
N SER A 209 -9.83 3.59 -7.15
CA SER A 209 -9.26 4.76 -6.46
C SER A 209 -8.02 4.41 -5.64
N ALA A 210 -7.97 3.20 -5.10
CA ALA A 210 -6.94 2.78 -4.15
C ALA A 210 -5.53 2.70 -4.76
N LEU A 211 -5.43 2.28 -6.02
CA LEU A 211 -4.14 2.13 -6.71
C LEU A 211 -3.62 3.43 -7.36
N ASP A 212 -4.41 4.51 -7.33
CA ASP A 212 -4.02 5.81 -7.93
C ASP A 212 -3.37 6.75 -6.91
N THR A 213 -3.67 6.60 -5.62
CA THR A 213 -3.31 7.58 -4.58
C THR A 213 -2.09 7.21 -3.74
N SER A 214 -1.71 5.92 -3.65
CA SER A 214 -0.58 5.46 -2.82
C SER A 214 0.29 4.45 -3.54
N THR A 215 1.61 4.65 -3.51
CA THR A 215 2.60 3.68 -4.02
C THR A 215 2.81 2.50 -3.08
N ASP A 216 2.40 2.65 -1.82
CA ASP A 216 2.69 1.71 -0.73
C ASP A 216 1.44 0.90 -0.34
N TYR A 217 0.36 1.03 -1.11
CA TYR A 217 -0.91 0.35 -0.84
C TYR A 217 -0.78 -1.18 -0.80
N ILE A 218 0.13 -1.74 -1.60
CA ILE A 218 0.47 -3.16 -1.66
C ILE A 218 1.98 -3.31 -1.45
N PRO A 219 2.46 -4.28 -0.65
CA PRO A 219 3.88 -4.49 -0.42
C PRO A 219 4.62 -4.89 -1.70
N LEU A 220 5.79 -4.29 -1.89
CA LEU A 220 6.58 -4.41 -3.11
C LEU A 220 7.41 -5.70 -3.19
N ALA A 221 7.60 -6.39 -2.06
CA ALA A 221 8.45 -7.57 -1.91
C ALA A 221 7.73 -8.90 -2.21
N ILE A 222 6.76 -8.89 -3.13
CA ILE A 222 5.96 -10.08 -3.51
C ILE A 222 6.39 -10.63 -4.87
N GLN A 223 6.07 -11.91 -5.12
CA GLN A 223 6.33 -12.61 -6.38
C GLN A 223 5.08 -12.70 -7.27
N ASN A 224 3.89 -12.78 -6.66
CA ASN A 224 2.61 -13.02 -7.33
C ASN A 224 1.58 -11.96 -6.94
N LEU A 225 1.08 -11.20 -7.92
CA LEU A 225 0.01 -10.22 -7.73
C LEU A 225 -1.17 -10.53 -8.65
N THR A 226 -2.33 -10.81 -8.07
CA THR A 226 -3.58 -11.03 -8.80
C THR A 226 -4.61 -9.98 -8.39
N LEU A 227 -5.10 -9.21 -9.35
CA LEU A 227 -6.08 -8.13 -9.18
C LEU A 227 -7.18 -8.28 -10.23
N ARG A 228 -8.19 -9.12 -9.98
CA ARG A 228 -9.21 -9.48 -11.00
C ARG A 228 -10.57 -8.93 -10.62
N TYR A 229 -11.39 -8.56 -11.62
CA TYR A 229 -12.74 -8.01 -11.37
C TYR A 229 -12.75 -6.78 -10.47
N SER A 230 -11.70 -5.96 -10.50
CA SER A 230 -11.45 -4.90 -9.51
C SER A 230 -11.71 -3.47 -10.02
N ASN A 231 -12.50 -3.33 -11.10
CA ASN A 231 -12.82 -2.04 -11.72
C ASN A 231 -11.61 -1.19 -12.17
N ILE A 232 -10.41 -1.77 -12.24
CA ILE A 232 -9.19 -1.02 -12.58
C ILE A 232 -9.28 -0.57 -14.04
N SER A 233 -9.39 0.73 -14.29
CA SER A 233 -9.48 1.25 -15.67
C SER A 233 -8.18 1.82 -16.22
N GLN A 234 -7.25 2.19 -15.32
CA GLN A 234 -5.93 2.69 -15.65
C GLN A 234 -4.93 2.30 -14.54
N VAL A 235 -3.65 2.24 -14.90
CA VAL A 235 -2.54 2.15 -13.94
C VAL A 235 -1.56 3.29 -14.19
N THR A 236 -1.00 3.83 -13.11
CA THR A 236 0.00 4.90 -13.20
C THR A 236 1.31 4.37 -13.81
N ALA A 237 2.18 5.27 -14.28
CA ALA A 237 3.50 4.88 -14.80
C ALA A 237 4.40 4.28 -13.71
N THR A 238 4.04 4.46 -12.44
CA THR A 238 4.80 4.05 -11.27
C THR A 238 4.16 2.86 -10.56
N PHE A 239 3.06 2.29 -11.07
CA PHE A 239 2.31 1.21 -10.42
C PHE A 239 3.19 0.01 -10.04
N LEU A 240 4.15 -0.37 -10.89
CA LEU A 240 5.08 -1.47 -10.64
C LEU A 240 6.46 -0.98 -10.14
N GLN A 241 6.58 0.31 -9.83
CA GLN A 241 7.83 0.86 -9.33
C GLN A 241 8.18 0.24 -7.98
N GLY A 242 9.37 -0.36 -7.91
CA GLY A 242 9.89 -0.95 -6.68
C GLY A 242 9.53 -2.42 -6.46
N PHE A 243 8.67 -3.02 -7.28
CA PHE A 243 8.43 -4.48 -7.30
C PHE A 243 9.66 -5.23 -7.84
N ALA A 244 10.65 -5.44 -6.98
CA ALA A 244 11.95 -6.02 -7.34
C ALA A 244 11.90 -7.55 -7.52
N SER A 245 10.82 -8.20 -7.08
CA SER A 245 10.66 -9.67 -7.08
C SER A 245 9.41 -10.16 -7.81
N LEU A 246 8.59 -9.27 -8.38
CA LEU A 246 7.32 -9.64 -8.98
C LEU A 246 7.52 -10.40 -10.30
N GLU A 247 7.12 -11.67 -10.32
CA GLU A 247 7.25 -12.55 -11.48
C GLU A 247 5.94 -12.72 -12.24
N TYR A 248 4.80 -12.68 -11.55
CA TYR A 248 3.47 -12.94 -12.12
C TYR A 248 2.50 -11.83 -11.76
N LEU A 249 1.90 -11.23 -12.80
CA LEU A 249 0.89 -10.20 -12.68
C LEU A 249 -0.38 -10.61 -13.44
N ASP A 250 -1.48 -10.78 -12.73
CA ASP A 250 -2.80 -10.98 -13.33
C ASP A 250 -3.69 -9.78 -13.05
N MET A 251 -4.08 -9.08 -14.11
CA MET A 251 -5.03 -7.96 -14.11
C MET A 251 -6.20 -8.25 -15.07
N SER A 252 -6.52 -9.52 -15.29
CA SER A 252 -7.63 -9.92 -16.14
C SER A 252 -8.99 -9.48 -15.58
N HIS A 253 -9.98 -9.37 -16.45
CA HIS A 253 -11.35 -8.97 -16.09
C HIS A 253 -11.41 -7.60 -15.39
N ASN A 254 -10.67 -6.63 -15.92
CA ASN A 254 -10.73 -5.24 -15.45
C ASN A 254 -11.28 -4.35 -16.58
N LYS A 255 -11.06 -3.03 -16.45
CA LYS A 255 -11.56 -2.03 -17.40
C LYS A 255 -10.40 -1.30 -18.10
N LEU A 256 -9.22 -1.94 -18.17
CA LEU A 256 -8.01 -1.34 -18.75
C LEU A 256 -8.27 -1.00 -20.22
N GLN A 257 -8.04 0.26 -20.60
CA GLN A 257 -8.35 0.74 -21.95
C GLN A 257 -7.18 1.50 -22.60
N GLY A 258 -7.17 1.60 -23.93
CA GLY A 258 -6.21 2.39 -24.71
C GLY A 258 -4.74 1.96 -24.58
N THR A 259 -3.79 2.85 -24.92
CA THR A 259 -2.33 2.63 -24.80
C THR A 259 -1.82 2.71 -23.34
N TYR A 260 -2.73 2.64 -22.36
CA TYR A 260 -2.48 2.91 -20.94
C TYR A 260 -2.02 1.69 -20.15
N SER A 261 -1.62 0.60 -20.81
CA SER A 261 -0.70 -0.33 -20.18
C SER A 261 0.68 0.35 -20.09
N ARG A 262 0.83 1.22 -19.08
CA ARG A 262 2.11 1.88 -18.79
C ARG A 262 3.18 0.90 -18.32
N ILE A 263 2.77 -0.35 -18.06
CA ILE A 263 3.61 -1.53 -17.86
C ILE A 263 4.72 -1.55 -18.91
N SER A 264 5.94 -1.22 -18.47
CA SER A 264 7.11 -1.11 -19.31
C SER A 264 8.37 -1.41 -18.49
N SER A 265 9.47 -1.68 -19.18
CA SER A 265 10.77 -1.95 -18.54
C SER A 265 11.27 -0.82 -17.64
N GLN A 266 10.79 0.41 -17.84
CA GLN A 266 11.14 1.58 -17.01
C GLN A 266 10.54 1.51 -15.60
N MET A 267 9.61 0.58 -15.35
CA MET A 267 8.92 0.44 -14.07
C MET A 267 9.64 -0.53 -13.12
N CYS A 268 10.51 -1.40 -13.62
CA CYS A 268 11.25 -2.32 -12.78
C CYS A 268 12.54 -1.66 -12.30
N THR A 269 12.73 -1.59 -10.99
CA THR A 269 14.01 -1.14 -10.39
C THR A 269 15.09 -2.22 -10.49
N ALA A 270 14.67 -3.49 -10.59
CA ALA A 270 15.53 -4.63 -10.85
C ALA A 270 15.92 -4.69 -12.34
N ASN A 271 17.20 -4.93 -12.60
CA ASN A 271 17.73 -5.20 -13.94
C ASN A 271 18.57 -6.48 -13.89
N PRO A 272 18.12 -7.59 -14.50
CA PRO A 272 16.92 -7.75 -15.33
C PRO A 272 15.59 -7.56 -14.58
N CYS A 273 14.52 -7.13 -15.27
CA CYS A 273 13.19 -7.09 -14.68
C CYS A 273 12.67 -8.53 -14.47
N PRO A 274 12.17 -8.91 -13.28
CA PRO A 274 11.80 -10.29 -12.95
C PRO A 274 10.46 -10.76 -13.54
N LEU A 275 9.65 -9.87 -14.12
CA LEU A 275 8.33 -10.22 -14.66
C LEU A 275 8.43 -11.26 -15.78
N LYS A 276 7.81 -12.42 -15.55
CA LYS A 276 7.77 -13.57 -16.46
C LYS A 276 6.42 -13.73 -17.14
N SER A 277 5.33 -13.41 -16.43
CA SER A 277 3.97 -13.62 -16.92
C SER A 277 3.06 -12.43 -16.63
N ILE A 278 2.36 -11.98 -17.66
CA ILE A 278 1.36 -10.91 -17.56
C ILE A 278 0.05 -11.36 -18.18
N ASN A 279 -1.03 -11.29 -17.42
CA ASN A 279 -2.39 -11.52 -17.91
C ASN A 279 -3.19 -10.21 -17.86
N VAL A 280 -3.58 -9.70 -19.04
CA VAL A 280 -4.47 -8.54 -19.19
C VAL A 280 -5.64 -8.87 -20.11
N SER A 281 -6.02 -10.15 -20.16
CA SER A 281 -7.22 -10.61 -20.86
C SER A 281 -8.51 -9.99 -20.29
N ASN A 282 -9.59 -10.01 -21.05
CA ASN A 282 -10.90 -9.54 -20.59
C ASN A 282 -10.84 -8.07 -20.11
N ASN A 283 -10.24 -7.21 -20.93
CA ASN A 283 -10.13 -5.77 -20.69
C ASN A 283 -10.66 -5.02 -21.94
N ALA A 284 -10.35 -3.74 -22.07
CA ALA A 284 -10.76 -2.90 -23.19
C ALA A 284 -9.55 -2.33 -23.98
N LEU A 285 -8.45 -3.08 -24.06
CA LEU A 285 -7.26 -2.68 -24.82
C LEU A 285 -7.58 -2.63 -26.32
N THR A 286 -7.23 -1.54 -26.99
CA THR A 286 -7.52 -1.34 -28.43
C THR A 286 -6.31 -1.59 -29.33
N GLN A 287 -5.14 -1.79 -28.73
CA GLN A 287 -3.85 -1.96 -29.42
C GLN A 287 -3.00 -2.98 -28.67
N ILE A 288 -2.09 -3.65 -29.40
CA ILE A 288 -1.07 -4.52 -28.80
C ILE A 288 -0.14 -3.67 -27.91
N PRO A 289 0.08 -4.05 -26.64
CA PRO A 289 0.88 -3.27 -25.69
C PRO A 289 2.38 -3.47 -25.94
N TYR A 290 2.92 -2.89 -27.02
CA TYR A 290 4.29 -3.10 -27.50
C TYR A 290 5.39 -2.87 -26.43
N ARG A 291 5.14 -2.04 -25.41
CA ARG A 291 6.10 -1.78 -24.31
C ARG A 291 6.32 -2.97 -23.39
N MET A 292 5.36 -3.89 -23.28
CA MET A 292 5.51 -5.11 -22.48
C MET A 292 6.58 -6.03 -23.06
N PHE A 293 6.79 -6.01 -24.37
CA PHE A 293 7.82 -6.80 -25.05
C PHE A 293 9.25 -6.31 -24.81
N TYR A 294 9.42 -5.15 -24.15
CA TYR A 294 10.73 -4.70 -23.65
C TYR A 294 11.09 -5.31 -22.29
N LEU A 295 10.19 -6.08 -21.68
CA LEU A 295 10.46 -6.83 -20.46
C LEU A 295 11.29 -8.06 -20.82
N ASN A 296 12.56 -8.03 -20.42
CA ASN A 296 13.57 -8.96 -20.89
C ASN A 296 13.45 -10.39 -20.32
N GLN A 297 12.56 -10.63 -19.34
CA GLN A 297 12.25 -11.97 -18.82
C GLN A 297 10.83 -12.41 -19.15
N LEU A 298 10.05 -11.59 -19.87
CA LEU A 298 8.67 -11.92 -20.20
C LEU A 298 8.63 -13.13 -21.12
N ASN A 299 7.86 -14.13 -20.71
CA ASN A 299 7.72 -15.40 -21.41
C ASN A 299 6.26 -15.79 -21.65
N SER A 300 5.33 -15.14 -20.95
CA SER A 300 3.89 -15.40 -21.06
C SER A 300 3.10 -14.09 -21.08
N LEU A 301 2.28 -13.91 -22.11
CA LEU A 301 1.43 -12.72 -22.27
C LEU A 301 0.03 -13.11 -22.78
N TYR A 302 -1.00 -12.74 -22.03
CA TYR A 302 -2.39 -13.05 -22.36
C TYR A 302 -3.19 -11.76 -22.61
N LEU A 303 -3.75 -11.65 -23.82
CA LEU A 303 -4.46 -10.48 -24.35
C LEU A 303 -5.87 -10.82 -24.86
N GLU A 304 -6.35 -12.05 -24.69
CA GLU A 304 -7.67 -12.46 -25.22
C GLU A 304 -8.83 -11.65 -24.64
N ASN A 305 -9.95 -11.58 -25.36
CA ASN A 305 -11.14 -10.82 -25.00
C ASN A 305 -10.83 -9.32 -24.73
N ASN A 306 -10.10 -8.70 -25.65
CA ASN A 306 -9.88 -7.26 -25.68
C ASN A 306 -10.54 -6.63 -26.93
N ALA A 307 -10.34 -5.34 -27.15
CA ALA A 307 -10.86 -4.61 -28.32
C ALA A 307 -9.78 -4.36 -29.39
N ILE A 308 -8.78 -5.25 -29.50
CA ILE A 308 -7.67 -5.07 -30.45
C ILE A 308 -8.13 -5.46 -31.84
N GLN A 309 -7.99 -4.53 -32.80
CA GLN A 309 -8.46 -4.69 -34.18
C GLN A 309 -7.35 -4.51 -35.22
N ASN A 310 -6.10 -4.37 -34.78
CA ASN A 310 -4.95 -4.18 -35.66
C ASN A 310 -3.87 -5.23 -35.36
N TRP A 311 -3.65 -6.13 -36.31
CA TRP A 311 -2.61 -7.17 -36.27
C TRP A 311 -1.38 -6.82 -37.11
N THR A 312 -1.25 -5.55 -37.52
CA THR A 312 -0.10 -5.06 -38.27
C THR A 312 1.02 -4.73 -37.30
N VAL A 313 2.16 -5.42 -37.42
CA VAL A 313 3.31 -5.28 -36.50
C VAL A 313 4.61 -5.07 -37.27
N SER A 314 5.62 -4.50 -36.61
CA SER A 314 6.98 -4.49 -37.16
C SER A 314 7.61 -5.88 -37.08
N SER A 315 8.65 -6.13 -37.89
CA SER A 315 9.44 -7.38 -37.79
C SER A 315 9.98 -7.61 -36.37
N GLU A 316 10.46 -6.56 -35.69
CA GLU A 316 11.00 -6.66 -34.33
C GLU A 316 9.93 -7.07 -33.30
N LEU A 317 8.71 -6.52 -33.42
CA LEU A 317 7.61 -6.87 -32.53
C LEU A 317 7.11 -8.29 -32.82
N TYR A 318 7.06 -8.69 -34.09
CA TYR A 318 6.73 -10.06 -34.48
C TYR A 318 7.72 -11.07 -33.88
N ASP A 319 9.03 -10.82 -34.02
CA ASP A 319 10.06 -11.70 -33.46
C ASP A 319 9.95 -11.80 -31.93
N SER A 320 9.61 -10.68 -31.28
CA SER A 320 9.36 -10.64 -29.83
C SER A 320 8.13 -11.45 -29.44
N ILE A 321 7.03 -11.37 -30.20
CA ILE A 321 5.82 -12.18 -29.99
C ILE A 321 6.14 -13.65 -30.19
N ALA A 322 6.77 -14.02 -31.30
CA ALA A 322 7.10 -15.40 -31.66
C ALA A 322 8.12 -16.06 -30.71
N GLY A 323 8.89 -15.26 -29.98
CA GLY A 323 9.84 -15.73 -28.98
C GLY A 323 9.24 -16.05 -27.60
N LEU A 324 7.98 -15.67 -27.34
CA LEU A 324 7.29 -16.03 -26.10
C LEU A 324 7.02 -17.53 -26.04
N THR A 325 6.95 -18.11 -24.84
CA THR A 325 6.48 -19.51 -24.68
C THR A 325 4.96 -19.57 -24.78
N ASN A 326 4.25 -18.65 -24.11
CA ASN A 326 2.80 -18.57 -24.13
C ASN A 326 2.37 -17.19 -24.60
N PHE A 327 1.56 -17.13 -25.64
CA PHE A 327 0.97 -15.90 -26.12
C PHE A 327 -0.45 -16.19 -26.59
N ASN A 328 -1.42 -15.47 -26.01
CA ASN A 328 -2.81 -15.57 -26.40
C ASN A 328 -3.35 -14.19 -26.78
N MET A 329 -4.04 -14.11 -27.89
CA MET A 329 -4.74 -12.92 -28.38
C MET A 329 -5.82 -13.38 -29.36
N ASP A 330 -6.91 -12.61 -29.47
CA ASP A 330 -7.99 -12.94 -30.41
C ASP A 330 -7.47 -12.87 -31.86
N PRO A 331 -7.77 -13.87 -32.71
CA PRO A 331 -7.32 -13.88 -34.10
C PRO A 331 -7.99 -12.74 -34.89
N PRO A 332 -7.36 -12.29 -35.99
CA PRO A 332 -7.99 -11.34 -36.90
C PRO A 332 -9.33 -11.88 -37.41
N ASN A 333 -10.27 -10.98 -37.65
CA ASN A 333 -11.49 -11.33 -38.36
C ASN A 333 -11.18 -11.72 -39.83
N ASP A 334 -12.11 -12.43 -40.47
CA ASP A 334 -11.95 -12.89 -41.86
C ASP A 334 -11.76 -11.73 -42.87
N THR A 335 -12.10 -10.50 -42.48
CA THR A 335 -12.00 -9.31 -43.33
C THR A 335 -10.65 -8.57 -43.22
N TYR A 336 -9.76 -9.00 -42.32
CA TYR A 336 -8.50 -8.32 -42.08
C TYR A 336 -7.50 -8.56 -43.23
N ALA A 337 -7.22 -7.49 -43.98
CA ALA A 337 -6.29 -7.49 -45.10
C ALA A 337 -4.86 -7.12 -44.65
N CYS A 338 -3.87 -7.75 -45.27
CA CYS A 338 -2.45 -7.42 -45.09
C CYS A 338 -1.92 -6.79 -46.37
N ASP A 339 -2.14 -5.49 -46.54
CA ASP A 339 -1.87 -4.80 -47.82
C ASP A 339 -0.41 -4.35 -47.96
N ASN A 340 0.25 -4.03 -46.85
CA ASN A 340 1.58 -3.41 -46.80
C ASN A 340 2.62 -4.27 -46.07
N GLY A 341 2.45 -5.59 -46.07
CA GLY A 341 3.35 -6.49 -45.35
C GLY A 341 3.21 -7.95 -45.78
N THR A 342 3.95 -8.79 -45.09
CA THR A 342 3.92 -10.24 -45.27
C THR A 342 3.09 -10.88 -44.17
N ARG A 343 2.17 -11.79 -44.54
CA ARG A 343 1.40 -12.56 -43.57
C ARG A 343 2.31 -13.59 -42.89
N MET A 344 2.41 -13.55 -41.58
CA MET A 344 3.22 -14.47 -40.77
C MET A 344 2.41 -14.96 -39.58
N ALA A 345 2.56 -16.24 -39.22
CA ALA A 345 1.79 -16.85 -38.15
C ALA A 345 2.66 -17.18 -36.94
N ALA A 346 2.21 -16.75 -35.75
CA ALA A 346 2.84 -17.08 -34.47
C ALA A 346 1.74 -17.38 -33.44
N HIS A 347 1.95 -18.41 -32.59
CA HIS A 347 1.00 -18.81 -31.54
C HIS A 347 -0.45 -19.03 -32.02
N GLY A 348 -0.62 -19.48 -33.27
CA GLY A 348 -1.94 -19.72 -33.87
C GLY A 348 -2.66 -18.45 -34.36
N ILE A 349 -1.96 -17.32 -34.47
CA ILE A 349 -2.49 -16.02 -34.90
C ILE A 349 -1.73 -15.53 -36.14
N ASP A 350 -2.47 -15.05 -37.14
CA ASP A 350 -1.92 -14.43 -38.34
C ASP A 350 -1.67 -12.93 -38.13
N PHE A 351 -0.43 -12.48 -38.32
CA PHE A 351 -0.01 -11.09 -38.27
C PHE A 351 0.33 -10.56 -39.66
N CYS A 352 0.13 -9.26 -39.86
CA CYS A 352 0.65 -8.54 -41.03
C CYS A 352 1.99 -7.89 -40.65
N VAL A 353 3.11 -8.48 -41.06
CA VAL A 353 4.43 -8.00 -40.69
C VAL A 353 4.95 -7.04 -41.74
N LEU A 354 5.22 -5.79 -41.33
CA LEU A 354 5.72 -4.75 -42.23
C LEU A 354 7.18 -5.03 -42.61
N ASP A 355 7.49 -4.95 -43.90
CA ASP A 355 8.85 -5.04 -44.40
C ASP A 355 9.63 -3.78 -43.95
N SER A 356 10.81 -3.98 -43.36
CA SER A 356 11.69 -2.94 -42.81
C SER A 356 12.12 -1.85 -43.81
N THR A 357 11.79 -2.01 -45.10
CA THR A 357 12.08 -1.05 -46.19
C THR A 357 11.04 0.05 -46.36
N THR A 358 9.93 0.03 -45.61
CA THR A 358 8.79 0.95 -45.87
C THR A 358 8.56 2.02 -44.80
N ALA A 359 9.41 2.10 -43.77
CA ALA A 359 9.37 3.16 -42.76
C ALA A 359 10.07 4.47 -43.20
N SER A 360 10.13 4.74 -44.50
CA SER A 360 10.61 6.01 -45.04
C SER A 360 9.85 6.39 -46.29
N THR A 361 8.56 6.73 -46.19
CA THR A 361 7.89 7.65 -47.12
C THR A 361 6.46 7.96 -46.66
N SER A 362 6.32 9.03 -45.88
CA SER A 362 5.18 9.94 -46.01
C SER A 362 5.49 11.28 -45.32
N SER A 363 6.34 12.07 -45.98
CA SER A 363 6.25 13.52 -45.86
C SER A 363 6.61 14.10 -47.22
N ASP A 364 5.58 14.26 -48.05
CA ASP A 364 5.63 15.16 -49.19
C ASP A 364 5.94 16.58 -48.69
N SER A 365 7.15 17.05 -48.96
CA SER A 365 7.37 18.45 -49.26
C SER A 365 8.64 18.58 -50.09
N SER A 366 8.43 18.91 -51.36
CA SER A 366 9.39 19.51 -52.27
C SER A 366 10.31 20.52 -51.55
N SER A 367 11.63 20.36 -51.67
CA SER A 367 12.51 21.41 -52.19
C SER A 367 13.96 20.96 -52.15
N GLY A 368 14.68 21.33 -53.19
CA GLY A 368 16.08 20.96 -53.38
C GLY A 368 16.99 21.53 -52.28
N SER A 369 17.97 20.70 -51.93
CA SER A 369 19.36 21.05 -51.65
C SER A 369 19.60 22.39 -50.95
N ASN A 370 19.62 22.38 -49.61
CA ASN A 370 20.37 23.37 -48.83
C ASN A 370 20.88 22.78 -47.51
N SER A 371 21.80 21.82 -47.63
CA SER A 371 22.55 21.26 -46.49
C SER A 371 23.27 22.34 -45.67
N TYR A 372 23.63 23.47 -46.27
CA TYR A 372 24.30 24.59 -45.60
C TYR A 372 23.40 25.34 -44.59
N LEU A 373 22.10 25.47 -44.85
CA LEU A 373 21.18 26.18 -43.93
C LEU A 373 21.00 25.44 -42.60
N ILE A 374 21.01 24.10 -42.63
CA ILE A 374 20.89 23.27 -41.42
C ILE A 374 22.12 23.46 -40.51
N TYR A 375 23.34 23.49 -41.07
CA TYR A 375 24.55 23.71 -40.28
C TYR A 375 24.58 25.10 -39.64
N VAL A 376 24.09 26.14 -40.33
CA VAL A 376 24.02 27.50 -39.78
C VAL A 376 22.99 27.58 -38.65
N ILE A 377 21.85 26.92 -38.77
CA ILE A 377 20.81 26.88 -37.72
C ILE A 377 21.33 26.13 -36.49
N VAL A 378 21.98 24.98 -36.67
CA VAL A 378 22.55 24.20 -35.56
C VAL A 378 23.63 25.00 -34.83
N ALA A 379 24.52 25.69 -35.57
CA ALA A 379 25.53 26.55 -34.98
C ALA A 379 24.90 27.72 -34.19
N ALA A 380 23.84 28.34 -34.73
CA ALA A 380 23.11 29.40 -34.02
C ALA A 380 22.41 28.89 -32.75
N CYS A 381 21.80 27.70 -32.79
CA CYS A 381 21.18 27.07 -31.63
C CYS A 381 22.22 26.77 -30.54
N ILE A 382 23.40 26.28 -30.90
CA ILE A 382 24.49 26.03 -29.95
C ILE A 382 24.93 27.33 -29.27
N VAL A 383 25.08 28.43 -30.02
CA VAL A 383 25.43 29.74 -29.45
C VAL A 383 24.35 30.23 -28.49
N VAL A 384 23.06 30.08 -28.84
CA VAL A 384 21.95 30.45 -27.96
C VAL A 384 21.93 29.60 -26.69
N CYS A 385 22.15 28.28 -26.79
CA CYS A 385 22.24 27.39 -25.63
C CYS A 385 23.40 27.78 -24.70
N VAL A 386 24.56 28.16 -25.26
CA VAL A 386 25.71 28.63 -24.47
C VAL A 386 25.38 29.96 -23.76
N LEU A 387 24.71 30.89 -24.45
CA LEU A 387 24.28 32.16 -23.83
C LEU A 387 23.26 31.94 -22.71
N ILE A 388 22.29 31.03 -22.89
CA ILE A 388 21.33 30.64 -21.86
C ILE A 388 22.05 30.00 -20.67
N PHE A 389 23.02 29.11 -20.91
CA PHE A 389 23.80 28.48 -19.86
C PHE A 389 24.63 29.49 -19.05
N VAL A 390 25.25 30.46 -19.73
CA VAL A 390 25.98 31.55 -19.07
C VAL A 390 25.02 32.43 -18.25
N PHE A 391 23.85 32.75 -18.79
CA PHE A 391 22.83 33.52 -18.08
C PHE A 391 22.32 32.79 -16.83
N ILE A 392 22.08 31.47 -16.91
CA ILE A 392 21.69 30.65 -15.76
C ILE A 392 22.82 30.59 -14.71
N ARG A 393 24.09 30.46 -15.13
CA ARG A 393 25.23 30.52 -14.19
C ARG A 393 25.34 31.88 -13.52
N GLN A 394 25.18 32.98 -14.26
CA GLN A 394 25.22 34.33 -13.70
C GLN A 394 24.07 34.57 -12.72
N ARG A 395 22.86 34.09 -13.04
CA ARG A 395 21.70 34.19 -12.15
C ARG A 395 21.86 33.34 -10.89
N ARG A 396 22.42 32.13 -10.99
CA ARG A 396 22.76 31.30 -9.83
C ARG A 396 23.86 31.94 -8.96
N ALA A 397 24.86 32.58 -9.57
CA ALA A 397 25.90 33.30 -8.82
C ALA A 397 25.35 34.56 -8.14
N HIS A 398 24.41 35.27 -8.77
CA HIS A 398 23.73 36.41 -8.16
C HIS A 398 22.80 36.00 -7.01
N ASN A 399 22.07 34.88 -7.13
CA ASN A 399 21.24 34.37 -6.04
C ASN A 399 22.06 33.91 -4.85
N ARG A 400 23.22 33.27 -5.07
CA ARG A 400 24.16 32.91 -3.99
C ARG A 400 24.74 34.12 -3.24
N ARG A 401 24.80 35.30 -3.87
CA ARG A 401 25.19 36.54 -3.18
C ARG A 401 24.08 37.11 -2.30
N LYS A 402 22.80 36.82 -2.60
CA LYS A 402 21.67 37.23 -1.74
C LYS A 402 21.56 36.37 -0.48
N GLU A 403 21.91 35.08 -0.54
CA GLU A 403 21.89 34.20 0.65
C GLU A 403 23.03 34.47 1.65
N CYS A 404 24.14 35.10 1.24
CA CYS A 404 25.24 35.44 2.14
C CYS A 404 25.02 36.70 2.99
N ASP A 405 24.07 37.57 2.63
CA ASP A 405 23.75 38.77 3.44
C ASP A 405 22.61 38.52 4.44
N GLU A 406 21.86 37.42 4.31
CA GLU A 406 20.71 37.08 5.18
C GLU A 406 21.03 36.00 6.24
N SER A 407 22.17 35.30 6.13
CA SER A 407 22.54 34.17 7.00
C SER A 407 23.54 34.49 8.13
N VAL A 408 23.78 35.76 8.45
CA VAL A 408 24.70 36.18 9.54
C VAL A 408 24.00 36.26 10.91
N PHE A 409 22.69 36.02 11.00
CA PHE A 409 21.97 35.92 12.26
C PHE A 409 21.08 34.67 12.28
N ASP A 410 21.65 33.51 12.60
CA ASP A 410 21.04 32.58 13.57
C ASP A 410 22.00 31.43 13.93
N HIS A 411 22.61 31.62 15.10
CA HIS A 411 22.95 30.64 16.12
C HIS A 411 23.59 29.29 15.76
N THR A 412 24.90 29.25 16.05
CA THR A 412 25.50 28.34 17.04
C THR A 412 24.49 27.58 17.94
N LEU A 413 24.48 26.25 17.88
CA LEU A 413 24.60 25.31 19.01
C LEU A 413 24.25 23.89 18.55
N SER A 414 25.25 23.07 18.25
CA SER A 414 25.17 21.63 18.50
C SER A 414 26.53 21.14 18.95
N PHE A 415 26.61 20.90 20.26
CA PHE A 415 27.71 20.24 20.94
C PHE A 415 27.61 18.75 20.61
N ASP A 416 28.70 18.15 20.14
CA ASP A 416 28.87 16.71 20.26
C ASP A 416 30.21 16.38 20.91
N SER A 417 30.13 15.33 21.68
CA SER A 417 30.96 14.94 22.80
C SER A 417 32.32 14.36 22.40
N HIS A 418 33.39 14.71 23.13
CA HIS A 418 34.40 13.78 23.65
C HIS A 418 35.50 14.50 24.49
N PHE A 419 35.50 14.21 25.79
CA PHE A 419 36.63 14.08 26.74
C PHE A 419 37.65 15.25 26.84
N THR A 420 37.75 15.92 27.99
CA THR A 420 38.68 15.52 29.06
C THR A 420 38.39 16.29 30.36
N ALA A 421 38.54 15.59 31.48
CA ALA A 421 38.45 16.13 32.83
C ALA A 421 39.56 17.17 33.11
N ASN A 422 39.22 18.33 33.68
CA ASN A 422 39.86 18.78 34.92
C ASN A 422 39.16 19.99 35.57
N THR A 423 39.00 19.87 36.89
CA THR A 423 39.00 20.91 37.94
C THR A 423 38.01 22.07 37.88
N ASN A 424 37.08 22.04 38.85
CA ASN A 424 36.82 23.08 39.86
C ASN A 424 37.23 24.50 39.49
N ILE A 425 36.28 25.45 39.51
CA ILE A 425 36.41 26.75 40.22
C ILE A 425 35.15 27.64 40.04
N ILE A 426 34.43 27.81 41.16
CA ILE A 426 33.92 29.07 41.73
C ILE A 426 32.65 29.73 41.12
N ASN A 427 31.57 29.61 41.90
CA ASN A 427 30.69 30.67 42.45
C ASN A 427 30.68 32.06 41.79
N ASP A 428 29.46 32.55 41.51
CA ASP A 428 28.76 33.66 42.23
C ASP A 428 27.99 34.60 41.27
N PRO A 429 26.81 35.13 41.67
CA PRO A 429 25.83 35.80 40.81
C PRO A 429 25.87 37.34 40.90
N LEU A 430 24.96 37.97 40.14
CA LEU A 430 24.51 39.38 40.15
C LEU A 430 25.36 40.43 39.41
N ILE A 431 24.62 41.28 38.67
CA ILE A 431 24.67 42.76 38.54
C ILE A 431 24.21 43.12 37.11
N ILE A 432 22.94 43.48 36.92
CA ILE A 432 22.42 44.88 36.85
C ILE A 432 22.97 45.65 35.65
N ALA A 433 22.08 46.04 34.72
CA ALA A 433 21.80 47.44 34.36
C ALA A 433 21.07 47.57 33.00
N HIS A 434 19.78 47.92 33.06
CA HIS A 434 19.08 48.78 32.09
C HIS A 434 19.81 50.16 31.97
N PRO A 435 19.63 51.03 30.93
CA PRO A 435 18.29 51.49 30.46
C PRO A 435 18.11 52.00 29.00
N LEU A 436 16.82 52.12 28.61
CA LEU A 436 16.09 53.17 27.83
C LEU A 436 16.87 53.95 26.74
N LYS A 437 16.35 54.25 25.53
CA LYS A 437 15.16 55.07 25.26
C LYS A 437 14.96 55.34 23.73
N SER A 438 13.70 55.52 23.36
CA SER A 438 13.11 56.39 22.29
C SER A 438 13.46 56.21 20.81
N ILE A 439 12.46 55.70 20.07
CA ILE A 439 11.65 56.40 19.05
C ILE A 439 12.32 57.58 18.33
N ASN A 440 12.40 57.49 17.00
CA ASN A 440 11.93 58.56 16.10
C ASN A 440 11.54 58.02 14.72
N GLN A 441 10.35 58.47 14.29
CA GLN A 441 9.77 58.37 12.96
C GLN A 441 10.42 59.35 11.96
N ALA A 442 10.00 59.15 10.69
CA ALA A 442 10.08 60.01 9.51
C ALA A 442 11.32 59.71 8.63
N ASN A 443 11.16 59.29 7.38
CA ASN A 443 10.24 59.75 6.32
C ASN A 443 9.81 58.63 5.38
#